data_AF-A0A7S7RGY0-F1
#
_entry.id   AF-A0A7S7RGY0-F1
#
_cell.length_a   1.000
_cell.length_b   1.000
_cell.length_c   1.000
_cell.angle_alpha   90.00
_cell.angle_beta   90.00
_cell.angle_gamma   90.00
#
_symmetry.space_group_name_H-M   'P 1'
#
loop_
_entity.id
_entity.type
_entity.pdbx_description
1 polymer ?
#
loop_
_entity_poly.entity_id
_entity_poly.type
_entity_poly.pdbx_seq_one_letter_code
_entity_poly.pdbx_strand_id
1 'polypeptide(L)'
;MPNKYVFRCKKCGSTLFTTDHIIKHGKLNERNEEFNLKDENNLCTSYFISNTSWMEDYTEQNGRITCPNRSCDSKLGYYCWFGGKCSCGYWQTPSFQIHKSKVDYLPDSLRRNTIDITIIE
;
A
#
# COMPACT_ATOMS: atom_id res chain seq x y z
N MET A 1 5.31 5.01 19.45
CA MET A 1 4.33 5.29 18.37
C MET A 1 4.94 4.74 17.09
N PRO A 2 4.29 3.82 16.37
CA PRO A 2 4.86 3.30 15.14
C PRO A 2 5.11 4.46 14.17
N ASN A 3 6.27 4.45 13.52
CA ASN A 3 6.60 5.44 12.52
C ASN A 3 5.52 5.42 11.43
N LYS A 4 4.77 6.52 11.28
CA LYS A 4 3.74 6.66 10.24
C LYS A 4 4.39 7.09 8.93
N TYR A 5 4.05 6.41 7.85
CA TYR A 5 4.55 6.70 6.51
C TYR A 5 3.41 6.88 5.52
N VAL A 6 3.69 7.69 4.50
CA VAL A 6 2.84 7.87 3.31
C VAL A 6 3.50 7.17 2.14
N PHE A 7 2.75 6.27 1.50
CA PHE A 7 3.18 5.55 0.31
C PHE A 7 2.67 6.27 -0.93
N ARG A 8 3.56 6.45 -1.89
CA ARG A 8 3.30 7.20 -3.12
C ARG A 8 3.68 6.38 -4.32
N CYS A 9 2.97 6.61 -5.43
CA CYS A 9 3.34 6.04 -6.71
C CYS A 9 4.76 6.46 -7.07
N LYS A 10 5.63 5.48 -7.36
CA LYS A 10 7.03 5.76 -7.72
C LYS A 10 7.17 6.51 -9.05
N LYS A 11 6.20 6.37 -9.96
CA LYS A 11 6.22 7.01 -11.29
C LYS A 11 5.81 8.49 -11.24
N CYS A 12 4.72 8.83 -10.54
CA CYS A 12 4.14 10.18 -10.57
C CYS A 12 4.10 10.89 -9.21
N GLY A 13 4.46 10.22 -8.12
CA GLY A 13 4.44 10.80 -6.78
C GLY A 13 3.05 10.95 -6.13
N SER A 14 1.96 10.55 -6.80
CA SER A 14 0.61 10.58 -6.21
C SER A 14 0.53 9.71 -4.95
N THR A 15 -0.09 10.24 -3.88
CA THR A 15 -0.34 9.50 -2.63
C THR A 15 -1.31 8.36 -2.87
N LEU A 16 -1.01 7.18 -2.30
CA LEU A 16 -1.78 5.95 -2.50
C LEU A 16 -2.38 5.42 -1.19
N PHE A 17 -1.56 5.24 -0.16
CA PHE A 17 -2.00 4.71 1.14
C PHE A 17 -1.01 5.11 2.25
N THR A 18 -1.33 4.76 3.49
CA THR A 18 -0.48 5.00 4.67
C THR A 18 -0.17 3.70 5.38
N THR A 19 0.74 3.74 6.36
CA THR A 19 1.02 2.58 7.24
C THR A 19 -0.24 2.00 7.89
N ASP A 20 -1.24 2.81 8.18
CA ASP A 20 -2.50 2.38 8.83
C ASP A 20 -3.32 1.42 7.94
N HIS A 21 -3.06 1.41 6.63
CA HIS A 21 -3.71 0.50 5.68
C HIS A 21 -2.94 -0.81 5.49
N ILE A 22 -1.71 -0.94 5.98
CA ILE A 22 -0.88 -2.10 5.69
C ILE A 22 -1.29 -3.28 6.59
N ILE A 23 -1.60 -4.41 5.95
CA ILE A 23 -1.78 -5.68 6.62
C ILE A 23 -0.40 -6.30 6.84
N LYS A 24 0.00 -6.41 8.11
CA LYS A 24 1.31 -6.93 8.50
C LYS A 24 1.40 -8.42 8.20
N HIS A 25 2.50 -8.82 7.57
CA HIS A 25 2.80 -10.22 7.33
C HIS A 25 4.32 -10.44 7.19
N GLY A 26 4.77 -11.67 7.42
CA GLY A 26 6.17 -12.05 7.47
C GLY A 26 6.34 -13.57 7.33
N LYS A 27 7.57 -14.08 7.55
CA LYS A 27 7.81 -15.52 7.54
C LYS A 27 6.91 -16.20 8.58
N LEU A 28 6.42 -17.40 8.26
CA LEU A 28 5.37 -18.15 8.99
C LEU A 28 5.64 -18.43 10.48
N ASN A 29 6.80 -18.05 11.03
CA ASN A 29 7.22 -18.37 12.40
C ASN A 29 7.38 -17.15 13.32
N GLU A 30 7.23 -15.92 12.81
CA GLU A 30 7.45 -14.69 13.59
C GLU A 30 6.10 -13.99 13.81
N ARG A 31 5.33 -14.52 14.77
CA ARG A 31 3.97 -14.06 15.04
C ARG A 31 3.86 -12.68 15.69
N ASN A 32 4.96 -12.03 16.09
CA ASN A 32 4.91 -10.84 16.96
C ASN A 32 6.06 -9.84 16.76
N GLU A 33 6.38 -9.43 15.53
CA GLU A 33 7.28 -8.29 15.34
C GLU A 33 6.55 -7.03 14.89
N GLU A 34 6.95 -5.90 15.50
CA GLU A 34 6.53 -4.56 15.12
C GLU A 34 6.84 -4.35 13.63
N PHE A 35 5.96 -3.67 12.90
CA PHE A 35 6.12 -3.54 11.45
C PHE A 35 7.36 -2.70 11.14
N ASN A 36 8.44 -3.38 10.74
CA ASN A 36 9.69 -2.74 10.40
C ASN A 36 9.84 -2.66 8.88
N LEU A 37 9.58 -1.47 8.33
CA LEU A 37 9.77 -1.20 6.90
C LEU A 37 11.22 -1.37 6.42
N LYS A 38 12.18 -1.30 7.35
CA LYS A 38 13.61 -1.43 7.09
C LYS A 38 14.14 -2.81 7.47
N ASP A 39 13.27 -3.79 7.68
CA ASP A 39 13.74 -5.16 7.90
C ASP A 39 14.34 -5.73 6.61
N GLU A 40 15.67 -5.68 6.53
CA GLU A 40 16.45 -6.21 5.42
C GLU A 40 16.35 -7.73 5.31
N ASN A 41 15.94 -8.42 6.37
CA ASN A 41 15.71 -9.87 6.35
C ASN A 41 14.32 -10.23 5.78
N ASN A 42 13.43 -9.24 5.64
CA ASN A 42 12.11 -9.42 5.06
C ASN A 42 12.16 -9.37 3.53
N LEU A 43 12.44 -10.53 2.94
CA LEU A 43 12.46 -10.78 1.50
C LEU A 43 11.09 -10.59 0.81
N CYS A 44 10.04 -10.22 1.54
CA CYS A 44 8.74 -9.93 0.97
C CYS A 44 8.82 -8.76 -0.03
N THR A 45 8.28 -8.99 -1.22
CA THR A 45 8.29 -8.03 -2.34
C THR A 45 7.04 -7.17 -2.42
N SER A 46 6.10 -7.29 -1.47
CA SER A 46 4.78 -6.67 -1.58
C SER A 46 4.19 -6.22 -0.25
N TYR A 47 3.40 -5.15 -0.31
CA TYR A 47 2.48 -4.77 0.74
C TYR A 47 1.12 -5.36 0.43
N PHE A 48 0.49 -5.99 1.42
CA PHE A 48 -0.96 -6.14 1.41
C PHE A 48 -1.57 -4.95 2.11
N ILE A 49 -2.64 -4.42 1.53
CA ILE A 49 -3.36 -3.30 2.12
C ILE A 49 -4.83 -3.64 2.33
N SER A 50 -5.45 -3.02 3.33
CA SER A 50 -6.90 -2.94 3.41
C SER A 50 -7.44 -2.12 2.24
N ASN A 51 -8.72 -2.30 1.92
CA ASN A 51 -9.36 -1.49 0.89
C ASN A 51 -9.21 0.00 1.20
N THR A 52 -8.92 0.80 0.18
CA THR A 52 -8.80 2.27 0.24
C THR A 52 -9.89 2.90 -0.60
N SER A 53 -10.30 4.14 -0.32
CA SER A 53 -11.41 4.79 -1.04
C SER A 53 -11.25 4.84 -2.56
N TRP A 54 -10.02 4.92 -3.08
CA TRP A 54 -9.76 4.93 -4.53
C TRP A 54 -9.85 3.55 -5.21
N MET A 55 -10.02 2.47 -4.44
CA MET A 55 -10.20 1.09 -4.95
C MET A 55 -11.66 0.64 -4.95
N GLU A 56 -12.61 1.50 -4.57
CA GLU A 56 -14.04 1.18 -4.47
C GLU A 56 -14.66 0.72 -5.80
N ASP A 57 -14.08 1.14 -6.93
CA ASP A 57 -14.54 0.77 -8.28
C ASP A 57 -14.14 -0.65 -8.74
N TYR A 58 -13.44 -1.44 -7.92
CA TYR A 58 -12.99 -2.78 -8.29
C TYR A 58 -14.09 -3.82 -8.14
N THR A 59 -14.96 -3.90 -9.14
CA THR A 59 -16.15 -4.78 -9.15
C THR A 59 -15.89 -6.19 -9.70
N GLU A 60 -14.81 -6.39 -10.46
CA GLU A 60 -14.45 -7.72 -10.97
C GLU A 60 -13.87 -8.61 -9.86
N GLN A 61 -13.85 -9.93 -10.06
CA GLN A 61 -13.36 -10.90 -9.06
C GLN A 61 -11.85 -10.77 -8.76
N ASN A 62 -11.08 -10.34 -9.76
CA ASN A 62 -9.65 -10.13 -9.66
C ASN A 62 -9.19 -9.22 -10.80
N GLY A 63 -8.04 -8.55 -10.64
CA GLY A 63 -7.59 -7.60 -11.65
C GLY A 63 -6.32 -6.83 -11.29
N ARG A 64 -5.92 -5.92 -12.16
CA ARG A 64 -4.73 -5.09 -11.95
C ARG A 64 -5.08 -3.92 -11.04
N ILE A 65 -4.18 -3.59 -10.12
CA ILE A 65 -4.23 -2.31 -9.40
C ILE A 65 -3.38 -1.30 -10.18
N THR A 66 -4.00 -0.22 -10.63
CA THR A 66 -3.33 0.88 -11.34
C THR A 66 -3.31 2.16 -10.51
N CYS A 67 -2.40 3.08 -10.85
CA CYS A 67 -2.33 4.37 -10.19
C CYS A 67 -3.60 5.18 -10.45
N PRO A 68 -4.24 5.77 -9.42
CA PRO A 68 -5.49 6.53 -9.59
C PRO A 68 -5.29 7.85 -10.36
N ASN A 69 -4.04 8.33 -10.48
CA ASN A 69 -3.72 9.44 -11.36
C ASN A 69 -3.85 8.97 -12.83
N ARG A 70 -4.90 9.44 -13.50
CA ARG A 70 -5.28 9.08 -14.87
C ARG A 70 -4.17 9.34 -15.90
N SER A 71 -3.35 10.37 -15.71
CA SER A 71 -2.21 10.65 -16.60
C SER A 71 -1.03 9.70 -16.37
N CYS A 72 -1.01 8.97 -15.26
CA CYS A 72 0.06 8.05 -14.90
C CYS A 72 -0.27 6.61 -15.30
N ASP A 73 -1.43 6.12 -14.85
CA ASP A 73 -2.01 4.77 -15.06
C ASP A 73 -1.02 3.59 -14.90
N SER A 74 0.06 3.79 -14.14
CA SER A 74 1.06 2.74 -13.96
C SER A 74 0.49 1.58 -13.15
N LYS A 75 0.76 0.35 -13.59
CA LYS A 75 0.48 -0.85 -12.80
C LYS A 75 1.26 -0.83 -11.48
N LEU A 76 0.54 -0.84 -10.36
CA LEU A 76 1.06 -0.89 -9.00
C LEU A 76 1.08 -2.30 -8.43
N GLY A 77 0.13 -3.14 -8.86
CA GLY A 77 -0.11 -4.42 -8.21
C GLY A 77 -1.22 -5.25 -8.84
N TYR A 78 -1.80 -6.13 -8.02
CA TYR A 78 -2.89 -7.03 -8.40
C TYR A 78 -3.84 -7.23 -7.21
N TYR A 79 -5.13 -7.40 -7.51
CA TYR A 79 -6.14 -7.72 -6.52
C TYR A 79 -6.86 -9.03 -6.84
N CYS A 80 -7.31 -9.73 -5.80
CA CYS A 80 -8.16 -10.90 -5.90
C CYS A 80 -9.07 -10.98 -4.68
N TRP A 81 -10.38 -11.00 -4.90
CA TRP A 81 -11.37 -11.05 -3.80
C TRP A 81 -11.35 -12.39 -3.06
N PHE A 82 -10.95 -13.48 -3.72
CA PHE A 82 -10.79 -14.80 -3.10
C PHE A 82 -9.46 -14.95 -2.34
N GLY A 83 -8.55 -14.00 -2.52
CA GLY A 83 -7.25 -13.96 -1.84
C GLY A 83 -6.06 -14.32 -2.73
N GLY A 84 -4.88 -14.28 -2.12
CA GLY A 84 -3.60 -14.46 -2.81
C GLY A 84 -2.46 -14.77 -1.85
N LYS A 85 -1.48 -15.53 -2.37
CA LYS A 85 -0.25 -15.90 -1.63
C LYS A 85 0.85 -14.89 -1.91
N CYS A 86 1.50 -14.40 -0.86
CA CYS A 86 2.70 -13.58 -1.00
C CYS A 86 3.96 -14.43 -1.17
N SER A 87 5.03 -13.81 -1.68
CA SER A 87 6.36 -14.43 -1.81
C SER A 87 6.95 -14.91 -0.47
N CYS A 88 6.55 -14.33 0.66
CA CYS A 88 6.92 -14.80 2.00
C CYS A 88 6.12 -16.04 2.46
N GLY A 89 5.11 -16.47 1.70
CA GLY A 89 4.24 -17.60 2.03
C GLY A 89 2.92 -17.23 2.70
N TYR A 90 2.74 -15.99 3.18
CA TYR A 90 1.50 -15.53 3.79
C TYR A 90 0.32 -15.55 2.80
N TRP A 91 -0.86 -15.97 3.25
CA TRP A 91 -2.10 -15.93 2.49
C TRP A 91 -3.01 -14.83 3.04
N GLN A 92 -3.54 -13.99 2.16
CA GLN A 92 -4.41 -12.87 2.50
C GLN A 92 -5.72 -12.94 1.69
N THR A 93 -6.87 -12.74 2.33
CA THR A 93 -8.19 -12.66 1.68
C THR A 93 -9.03 -11.52 2.31
N PRO A 94 -9.58 -10.58 1.51
CA PRO A 94 -9.26 -10.31 0.12
C PRO A 94 -7.79 -9.86 -0.02
N SER A 95 -7.19 -10.09 -1.18
CA SER A 95 -5.79 -9.78 -1.45
C SER A 95 -5.69 -8.52 -2.30
N PHE A 96 -5.30 -7.39 -1.70
CA PHE A 96 -4.89 -6.18 -2.43
C PHE A 96 -3.38 -6.02 -2.33
N GLN A 97 -2.67 -6.51 -3.34
CA GLN A 97 -1.21 -6.62 -3.33
C GLN A 97 -0.57 -5.47 -4.09
N ILE A 98 0.19 -4.61 -3.41
CA ILE A 98 1.01 -3.56 -4.02
C ILE A 98 2.47 -3.98 -4.04
N HIS A 99 3.12 -3.90 -5.20
CA HIS A 99 4.54 -4.24 -5.32
C HIS A 99 5.41 -3.14 -4.71
N LYS A 100 6.35 -3.51 -3.81
CA LYS A 100 7.28 -2.55 -3.19
C LYS A 100 8.07 -1.76 -4.22
N SER A 101 8.42 -2.37 -5.36
CA SER A 101 9.16 -1.71 -6.44
C SER A 101 8.37 -0.64 -7.19
N LYS A 102 7.05 -0.52 -6.98
CA LYS A 102 6.16 0.45 -7.63
C LYS A 102 5.78 1.63 -6.75
N VAL A 103 6.22 1.64 -5.50
CA VAL A 103 5.94 2.70 -4.54
C VAL A 103 7.21 3.13 -3.83
N ASP A 104 7.28 4.40 -3.46
CA ASP A 104 8.24 4.90 -2.47
C ASP A 104 7.46 5.44 -1.26
N TYR A 105 8.13 5.64 -0.13
CA TYR A 105 7.49 6.14 1.08
C TYR A 105 8.30 7.27 1.72
N LEU A 106 7.59 8.14 2.44
CA LEU A 106 8.19 9.19 3.27
C LEU A 106 7.53 9.21 4.65
N PRO A 107 8.24 9.67 5.69
CA PRO A 107 7.63 9.96 6.98
C PRO A 107 6.40 10.86 6.81
N ASP A 108 5.31 10.53 7.50
CA ASP A 108 4.05 11.30 7.42
C ASP A 108 4.23 12.74 7.91
N SER A 109 5.16 12.97 8.83
CA SER A 109 5.57 14.31 9.29
C SER A 109 6.15 15.20 8.18
N LEU A 110 6.55 14.63 7.04
CA LEU A 110 7.02 15.38 5.87
C LEU A 110 5.93 15.64 4.84
N ARG A 111 4.64 15.36 5.14
CA ARG A 111 3.52 15.93 4.38
C ARG A 111 3.66 17.45 4.43
N ARG A 112 4.15 18.06 3.35
CA ARG A 112 4.14 19.52 3.19
C ARG A 112 2.70 19.97 3.33
N ASN A 113 2.43 20.84 4.31
CA ASN A 113 1.17 21.57 4.46
C ASN A 113 0.80 22.18 3.11
N THR A 114 -0.09 21.52 2.38
CA THR A 114 -0.61 22.01 1.13
C THR A 114 -2.12 22.07 1.33
N ILE A 115 -2.57 23.24 1.80
CA ILE A 115 -3.93 23.77 1.69
C ILE A 115 -4.98 23.11 2.61
N ASP A 116 -5.07 23.60 3.86
CA ASP A 116 -6.37 23.95 4.47
C ASP A 116 -6.57 25.46 4.26
N ILE A 117 -6.90 25.87 3.04
CA ILE A 117 -7.63 27.13 2.83
C ILE A 117 -9.09 26.71 2.74
N THR A 118 -9.71 26.49 3.90
CA THR A 118 -11.16 26.52 4.00
C THR A 118 -11.58 27.98 3.93
N ILE A 119 -12.03 28.36 2.74
CA ILE A 119 -13.09 29.33 2.41
C ILE A 119 -13.39 30.34 3.53
N ILE A 120 -12.98 31.59 3.30
CA ILE A 120 -13.67 32.76 3.85
C ILE A 120 -14.85 33.01 2.91
N GLU A 121 -16.05 32.68 3.34
CA GLU A 121 -17.30 33.39 3.03
C GLU A 121 -18.14 33.45 4.31
#